data_AF-A0A7C4DDA7-F1
#
_entry.id   AF-A0A7C4DDA7-F1
#
_cell.length_a   1.000
_cell.length_b   1.000
_cell.length_c   1.000
_cell.angle_alpha   90.00
_cell.angle_beta   90.00
_cell.angle_gamma   90.00
#
_symmetry.space_group_name_H-M   'P 1'
#
loop_
_entity.id
_entity.type
_entity.pdbx_description
1 polymer ?
#
loop_
_entity_poly.entity_id
_entity_poly.type
_entity_poly.pdbx_seq_one_letter_code
_entity_poly.pdbx_strand_id
1 'polypeptide(L)'
;MDYELKVVWIPNGDSKLSGEVKGETIYIYEEDFEKALETLKHEFIDYAISKVIEPYRDVTNKLLMLINEGAYGRKERVIESLSKLL
;
A
#
# COMPACT_ATOMS: atom_id res chain seq x y z
N MET A 1 -17.03 -11.83 -5.59
CA MET A 1 -15.63 -11.48 -5.25
C MET A 1 -15.37 -12.16 -3.93
N ASP A 2 -14.82 -13.37 -3.97
CA ASP A 2 -14.47 -14.11 -2.77
C ASP A 2 -13.13 -13.57 -2.30
N TYR A 3 -13.16 -12.58 -1.41
CA TYR A 3 -11.97 -12.21 -0.67
C TYR A 3 -11.76 -13.32 0.36
N GLU A 4 -10.88 -14.28 0.08
CA GLU A 4 -10.45 -15.29 1.06
C GLU A 4 -9.53 -14.64 2.11
N LEU A 5 -10.02 -13.59 2.77
CA LEU A 5 -9.30 -12.97 3.86
C LEU A 5 -9.28 -13.93 5.04
N LYS A 6 -8.08 -14.35 5.42
CA LYS A 6 -7.86 -15.26 6.54
C LYS A 6 -7.70 -14.44 7.80
N VAL A 7 -8.19 -14.98 8.91
CA VAL A 7 -7.99 -14.38 10.23
C VAL A 7 -7.28 -15.40 11.10
N VAL A 8 -6.19 -14.98 11.73
CA VAL A 8 -5.41 -15.78 12.66
C VAL A 8 -5.32 -15.03 13.97
N TRP A 9 -5.88 -15.62 15.03
CA TRP A 9 -5.79 -15.08 16.37
C TRP A 9 -4.67 -15.79 17.14
N ILE A 10 -3.62 -15.05 17.48
CA ILE A 10 -2.41 -15.51 18.17
C ILE A 10 -2.21 -14.64 19.42
N PRO A 11 -2.99 -14.87 20.49
CA PRO A 11 -2.84 -14.12 21.74
C PRO A 11 -1.41 -14.26 22.29
N ASN A 12 -0.84 -13.19 22.85
CA ASN A 12 0.58 -13.09 23.27
C ASN A 12 1.61 -13.30 22.15
N GLY A 13 1.25 -12.97 20.90
CA GLY A 13 2.19 -12.94 19.79
C GLY A 13 3.19 -11.78 19.90
N ASP A 14 3.15 -10.86 18.94
CA ASP A 14 4.01 -9.67 18.99
C ASP A 14 3.49 -8.69 20.06
N SER A 15 4.27 -8.46 21.12
CA SER A 15 3.87 -7.61 22.24
C SER A 15 3.81 -6.12 21.92
N LYS A 16 4.17 -5.69 20.71
CA LYS A 16 4.14 -4.29 20.28
C LYS A 16 2.94 -3.94 19.41
N LEU A 17 2.23 -4.92 18.87
CA LEU A 17 1.12 -4.71 17.93
C LEU A 17 -0.14 -5.38 18.47
N SER A 18 -1.29 -4.73 18.30
CA SER A 18 -2.60 -5.34 18.58
C SER A 18 -3.02 -6.29 17.45
N GLY A 19 -2.65 -5.96 16.20
CA GLY A 19 -2.84 -6.76 15.01
C GLY A 19 -2.07 -6.20 13.82
N GLU A 20 -2.06 -6.95 12.72
CA GLU A 20 -1.48 -6.52 11.44
C GLU A 20 -2.07 -7.31 10.27
N VAL A 21 -2.04 -6.73 9.07
CA VAL A 21 -2.38 -7.44 7.82
C VAL A 21 -1.12 -7.81 7.04
N LYS A 22 -0.93 -9.10 6.79
CA LYS A 22 0.13 -9.65 5.94
C LYS A 22 -0.48 -10.35 4.73
N GLY A 23 -0.41 -9.68 3.58
CA GLY A 23 -1.03 -10.18 2.35
C GLY A 23 -2.55 -10.20 2.46
N GLU A 24 -3.13 -11.40 2.55
CA GLU A 24 -4.57 -11.63 2.70
C GLU A 24 -4.90 -12.27 4.06
N THR A 25 -4.01 -12.11 5.04
CA THR A 25 -4.21 -12.66 6.39
C THR A 25 -4.12 -11.55 7.43
N ILE A 26 -5.18 -11.39 8.21
CA ILE A 26 -5.21 -10.55 9.41
C ILE A 26 -4.69 -11.38 10.57
N TYR A 27 -3.68 -10.86 11.25
CA TYR A 27 -3.16 -11.40 12.50
C TYR A 27 -3.65 -10.53 13.66
N ILE A 28 -4.14 -11.16 14.73
CA ILE A 28 -4.59 -10.49 15.95
C ILE A 28 -3.78 -11.03 17.11
N TYR A 29 -3.22 -10.14 17.94
CA TYR A 29 -2.32 -10.50 19.04
C TYR A 29 -2.90 -10.20 20.42
N GLU A 30 -3.99 -9.42 20.50
CA GLU A 30 -4.71 -9.13 21.74
C GLU A 30 -5.23 -10.41 22.41
N GLU A 31 -5.00 -10.55 23.72
CA GLU A 31 -5.54 -11.67 24.51
C GLU A 31 -7.02 -11.49 24.84
N ASP A 32 -7.41 -10.26 25.17
CA ASP A 32 -8.78 -9.93 25.53
C ASP A 32 -9.68 -9.99 24.30
N PHE A 33 -10.78 -10.73 24.40
CA PHE A 33 -11.67 -10.97 23.27
C PHE A 33 -12.28 -9.68 22.70
N GLU A 34 -12.70 -8.75 23.57
CA GLU A 34 -13.31 -7.50 23.10
C GLU A 34 -12.29 -6.65 22.35
N LYS A 35 -11.06 -6.56 22.87
CA LYS A 35 -9.95 -5.89 22.17
C LYS A 35 -9.53 -6.58 20.87
N ALA A 36 -9.51 -7.90 20.87
CA ALA A 36 -9.22 -8.69 19.67
C ALA A 36 -10.28 -8.47 18.59
N LEU A 37 -11.55 -8.41 18.97
CA LEU A 37 -12.66 -8.12 18.08
C LEU A 37 -12.63 -6.68 17.55
N GLU A 38 -12.29 -5.71 18.39
CA GLU A 38 -12.09 -4.32 17.98
C GLU A 38 -10.95 -4.20 16.96
N THR A 39 -9.82 -4.86 17.23
CA THR A 39 -8.67 -4.92 16.32
C THR A 39 -9.05 -5.55 14.99
N LEU A 40 -9.74 -6.69 14.98
CA LEU A 40 -10.20 -7.33 13.75
C LEU A 40 -11.03 -6.39 12.88
N LYS A 41 -11.97 -5.65 13.48
CA LYS A 41 -12.81 -4.69 12.75
C LYS A 41 -11.96 -3.59 12.12
N HIS A 42 -11.00 -3.06 12.88
CA HIS A 42 -10.08 -2.03 12.39
C HIS A 42 -9.28 -2.52 11.17
N GLU A 43 -8.58 -3.64 11.33
CA GLU A 43 -7.73 -4.22 10.28
C GLU A 43 -8.53 -4.63 9.04
N PHE A 44 -9.75 -5.17 9.22
CA PHE A 44 -10.62 -5.53 8.10
C PHE A 44 -11.03 -4.30 7.28
N ILE A 45 -11.45 -3.23 7.96
CA ILE A 45 -11.87 -1.99 7.29
C ILE A 45 -10.67 -1.37 6.58
N ASP A 46 -9.50 -1.32 7.22
CA ASP A 46 -8.28 -0.77 6.62
C ASP A 46 -7.85 -1.58 5.39
N TYR A 47 -7.88 -2.92 5.46
CA TYR A 47 -7.62 -3.77 4.31
C TYR A 47 -8.59 -3.52 3.15
N ALA A 48 -9.89 -3.48 3.43
CA ALA A 48 -10.92 -3.28 2.41
C ALA A 48 -10.77 -1.91 1.71
N ILE A 49 -10.53 -0.86 2.50
CA ILE A 49 -10.30 0.50 1.97
C ILE A 49 -8.99 0.53 1.17
N SER A 50 -7.92 -0.07 1.69
CA SER A 50 -6.64 -0.16 0.99
C SER A 50 -6.77 -0.86 -0.35
N LYS A 51 -7.53 -1.95 -0.47
CA LYS A 51 -7.78 -2.63 -1.75
C LYS A 51 -8.54 -1.78 -2.76
N VAL A 52 -9.40 -0.88 -2.30
CA VAL A 52 -10.07 0.09 -3.17
C VAL A 52 -9.12 1.19 -3.60
N ILE A 53 -8.25 1.68 -2.71
CA ILE A 53 -7.34 2.81 -2.97
C ILE A 53 -6.09 2.42 -3.77
N GLU A 54 -5.53 1.22 -3.54
CA GLU A 54 -4.30 0.71 -4.15
C GLU A 54 -4.27 0.87 -5.68
N PRO A 55 -5.31 0.46 -6.44
CA PRO A 55 -5.31 0.63 -7.90
C PRO A 55 -5.19 2.09 -8.35
N TYR A 56 -5.82 3.03 -7.63
CA TYR A 56 -5.72 4.46 -7.96
C TYR A 56 -4.32 5.00 -7.67
N ARG A 57 -3.71 4.55 -6.57
CA ARG A 57 -2.32 4.88 -6.24
C ARG A 57 -1.37 4.37 -7.31
N ASP A 58 -1.55 3.13 -7.76
CA ASP A 58 -0.73 2.51 -8.81
C ASP A 58 -0.84 3.23 -10.14
N VAL A 59 -2.05 3.59 -10.57
CA VAL A 59 -2.27 4.37 -11.78
C VAL A 59 -1.61 5.75 -11.67
N THR A 60 -1.77 6.43 -10.55
CA THR A 60 -1.18 7.75 -10.31
C THR A 60 0.35 7.69 -10.36
N ASN A 61 0.95 6.68 -9.73
CA ASN A 61 2.39 6.45 -9.77
C ASN A 61 2.91 6.21 -11.20
N LYS A 62 2.17 5.42 -12.00
CA LYS A 62 2.53 5.18 -13.41
C LYS A 62 2.43 6.46 -14.25
N LEU A 63 1.39 7.27 -14.05
CA LEU A 63 1.26 8.56 -14.73
C LEU A 63 2.42 9.50 -14.39
N LEU A 64 2.79 9.57 -13.11
CA LEU A 64 3.92 10.38 -12.65
C LEU A 64 5.23 9.94 -13.30
N MET A 65 5.46 8.63 -13.40
CA MET A 65 6.64 8.06 -14.08
C MET A 65 6.70 8.48 -15.56
N LEU A 66 5.60 8.32 -16.30
CA LEU A 66 5.53 8.70 -17.72
C LEU A 66 5.77 10.20 -17.94
N ILE A 67 5.21 11.05 -17.08
CA ILE A 67 5.42 12.50 -17.16
C ILE A 67 6.90 12.84 -16.92
N ASN A 68 7.52 12.23 -15.92
CA ASN A 68 8.92 12.46 -15.58
C ASN A 68 9.86 12.01 -16.71
N GLU A 69 9.64 10.83 -17.28
CA GLU A 69 10.41 10.35 -18.44
C GLU A 69 10.30 11.31 -19.63
N GLY A 70 9.08 11.76 -19.94
CA GLY A 70 8.85 12.71 -21.02
C GLY A 70 9.49 14.08 -20.76
N ALA A 71 9.46 14.57 -19.52
CA ALA A 71 10.12 15.80 -19.11
C ALA A 71 11.65 15.68 -19.24
N TYR A 72 12.23 14.58 -18.76
CA TYR A 72 13.65 14.32 -18.87
C TYR A 72 14.09 14.26 -20.33
N GLY A 73 13.39 13.51 -21.20
CA GLY A 73 13.73 13.42 -22.62
C GLY A 73 13.60 14.76 -23.38
N ARG A 74 12.67 15.64 -22.98
CA ARG A 74 12.62 17.01 -23.53
C ARG A 74 13.82 17.84 -23.08
N LYS A 75 14.18 17.76 -21.80
CA LYS A 75 15.35 18.46 -21.24
C LYS A 75 16.64 18.06 -21.98
N GLU A 76 16.88 16.76 -22.17
CA GLU A 76 18.08 16.28 -22.87
C GLU A 76 18.14 16.76 -24.33
N ARG A 77 17.02 16.74 -25.07
CA ARG A 77 16.99 17.28 -26.44
C ARG A 77 17.32 18.76 -26.52
N VAL A 78 16.86 19.55 -25.55
CA VAL A 78 17.20 20.98 -25.46
C VAL A 78 18.69 21.15 -25.18
N ILE A 79 19.25 20.39 -24.23
CA ILE A 79 20.68 20.41 -23.92
C ILE A 79 21.51 20.07 -25.17
N GLU A 80 21.20 18.96 -25.85
CA GLU A 80 21.89 18.55 -27.08
C GLU A 80 21.84 19.62 -28.18
N SER A 81 20.70 20.30 -28.32
CA SER A 81 20.54 21.36 -29.33
C SER A 81 21.39 22.58 -28.98
N LEU A 82 21.40 23.00 -27.72
CA LEU A 82 22.21 24.12 -27.26
C LEU A 82 23.72 23.81 -27.34
N SER A 83 24.12 22.59 -26.99
CA SER A 83 25.53 22.15 -27.08
C SER A 83 26.07 22.10 -28.51
N LYS A 84 25.21 22.07 -29.54
CA LYS A 84 25.63 22.18 -30.95
C LYS A 84 25.79 23.62 -31.43
N LEU A 85 25.22 24.58 -30.71
CA LEU A 85 25.23 26.01 -31.05
C LEU A 85 26.34 26.79 -30.33
N LEU A 86 26.77 26.27 -29.18
CA LEU A 86 27.89 26.77 -28.38
C LEU A 86 29.20 26.08 -28.80
#